data_AF-A0A3D2N227-F1
#
_entry.id   AF-A0A3D2N227-F1
#
_cell.length_a   1.000
_cell.length_b   1.000
_cell.length_c   1.000
_cell.angle_alpha   90.00
_cell.angle_beta   90.00
_cell.angle_gamma   90.00
#
_symmetry.space_group_name_H-M   'P 1'
#
loop_
_entity.id
_entity.type
_entity.pdbx_description
1 polymer ?
#
loop_
_entity_poly.entity_id
_entity_poly.type
_entity_poly.pdbx_seq_one_letter_code
_entity_poly.pdbx_strand_id
1 'polypeptide(L)'
;MLPDGKAAVIALAAADVICGGTLFLLKMENFRAAPAVGRVRKVRAASKPALLIPRYLGRYLLEKKAYIFSTLFIIGFAVFFALNAEKMGMGAACGLGMAAISVNSPVSTMISSNRGLDRKLDSLPAKTERFFVPFGVVLFCFYLVCFGLFLTAFGIGGGTTAVRYLIAAPIFAAEGAFLTSFLENRYPIKNWKTEADLTHNPRKYILPLVLMTEAAVLGLI
;
A
#
# COMPACT_ATOMS: atom_id res chain seq x y z
N MET A 1 7.50 -15.55 -28.65
CA MET A 1 7.02 -16.53 -27.66
C MET A 1 7.65 -16.18 -26.34
N LEU A 2 6.87 -15.72 -25.34
CA LEU A 2 7.39 -15.52 -23.99
C LEU A 2 7.75 -16.91 -23.43
N PRO A 3 8.96 -17.16 -22.89
CA PRO A 3 9.29 -18.45 -22.29
C PRO A 3 8.29 -18.76 -21.17
N ASP A 4 7.85 -20.02 -21.07
CA ASP A 4 6.71 -20.46 -20.24
C ASP A 4 6.77 -19.96 -18.78
N GLY A 5 7.97 -19.82 -18.22
CA GLY A 5 8.18 -19.25 -16.88
C GLY A 5 7.83 -17.76 -16.74
N LYS A 6 8.03 -16.93 -17.78
CA LYS A 6 7.69 -15.50 -17.76
C LYS A 6 6.18 -15.28 -17.88
N ALA A 7 5.50 -16.09 -18.69
CA ALA A 7 4.04 -16.07 -18.78
C ALA A 7 3.40 -16.51 -17.45
N ALA A 8 3.98 -17.49 -16.77
CA ALA A 8 3.54 -17.92 -15.44
C ALA A 8 3.72 -16.83 -14.38
N VAL A 9 4.84 -16.11 -14.36
CA VAL A 9 5.06 -14.99 -13.42
C VAL A 9 4.07 -13.85 -13.66
N ILE A 10 3.81 -13.50 -14.92
CA ILE A 10 2.82 -12.48 -15.29
C ILE A 10 1.41 -12.94 -14.87
N ALA A 11 1.07 -14.21 -15.12
CA ALA A 11 -0.22 -14.78 -14.74
C ALA A 11 -0.38 -14.86 -13.22
N LEU A 12 0.67 -15.21 -12.46
CA LEU A 12 0.65 -15.25 -11.00
C LEU A 12 0.56 -13.85 -10.39
N ALA A 13 1.32 -12.88 -10.91
CA ALA A 13 1.24 -11.49 -10.46
C ALA A 13 -0.14 -10.89 -10.78
N ALA A 14 -0.69 -11.17 -11.97
CA ALA A 14 -2.04 -10.78 -12.32
C ALA A 14 -3.09 -11.47 -11.45
N ALA A 15 -2.91 -12.77 -11.14
CA ALA A 15 -3.79 -13.52 -10.26
C ALA A 15 -3.72 -13.03 -8.81
N ASP A 16 -2.55 -12.63 -8.30
CA ASP A 16 -2.38 -12.08 -6.96
C ASP A 16 -3.04 -10.69 -6.83
N VAL A 17 -2.92 -9.87 -7.87
CA VAL A 17 -3.62 -8.57 -7.97
C VAL A 17 -5.14 -8.74 -8.04
N ILE A 18 -5.63 -9.69 -8.85
CA ILE A 18 -7.06 -9.98 -8.99
C ILE A 18 -7.60 -10.63 -7.71
N CYS A 19 -6.92 -11.63 -7.16
CA CYS A 19 -7.33 -12.34 -5.96
C CYS A 19 -7.27 -11.45 -4.72
N GLY A 20 -6.21 -10.66 -4.54
CA GLY A 20 -6.09 -9.64 -3.50
C GLY A 20 -7.17 -8.58 -3.60
N GLY A 21 -7.46 -8.08 -4.80
CA GLY A 21 -8.58 -7.16 -5.06
C GLY A 21 -9.95 -7.76 -4.78
N THR A 22 -10.14 -9.06 -5.04
CA THR A 22 -11.42 -9.75 -4.79
C THR A 22 -11.61 -10.09 -3.31
N LEU A 23 -10.56 -10.56 -2.62
CA LEU A 23 -10.53 -10.76 -1.17
C LEU A 23 -10.73 -9.44 -0.41
N PHE A 24 -10.20 -8.33 -0.92
CA PHE A 24 -10.44 -6.99 -0.42
C PHE A 24 -11.93 -6.62 -0.46
N LEU A 25 -12.60 -6.87 -1.58
CA LEU A 25 -14.03 -6.61 -1.71
C LEU A 25 -14.85 -7.51 -0.79
N LEU A 26 -14.49 -8.79 -0.67
CA LEU A 26 -15.20 -9.76 0.18
C LEU A 26 -15.01 -9.51 1.69
N LYS A 27 -13.82 -9.09 2.13
CA LYS A 27 -13.54 -8.82 3.55
C LYS A 27 -14.15 -7.50 4.02
N MET A 28 -14.29 -6.52 3.12
CA MET A 28 -15.05 -5.29 3.35
C MET A 28 -16.54 -5.56 3.66
N GLU A 29 -17.14 -6.61 3.07
CA GLU A 29 -18.52 -6.99 3.37
C GLU A 29 -18.67 -7.55 4.78
N ASN A 30 -17.68 -8.31 5.27
CA ASN A 30 -17.69 -8.93 6.60
C ASN A 30 -17.39 -7.95 7.75
N PHE A 31 -16.59 -6.90 7.53
CA PHE A 31 -16.33 -5.85 8.53
C PHE A 31 -17.56 -5.00 8.91
N ARG A 32 -18.68 -5.22 8.22
CA ARG A 32 -19.94 -4.50 8.38
C ARG A 32 -20.89 -5.17 9.40
N ALA A 33 -20.55 -6.36 9.91
CA ALA A 33 -21.42 -7.19 10.74
C ALA A 33 -21.10 -7.17 12.25
N ALA A 34 -20.26 -6.25 12.75
CA ALA A 34 -20.16 -6.01 14.19
C ALA A 34 -21.35 -5.11 14.62
N PRO A 35 -22.30 -5.60 15.44
CA PRO A 35 -23.43 -4.80 15.84
C PRO A 35 -22.95 -3.71 16.80
N ALA A 36 -23.11 -2.45 16.43
CA ALA A 36 -23.00 -1.35 17.38
C ALA A 36 -24.16 -1.46 18.38
N VAL A 37 -23.85 -1.81 19.63
CA VAL A 37 -24.79 -1.75 20.74
C VAL A 37 -25.20 -0.30 20.94
N GLY A 38 -26.41 0.05 20.49
CA GLY A 38 -27.00 1.37 20.68
C GLY A 38 -28.02 1.70 19.60
N ARG A 39 -29.31 1.76 19.98
CA ARG A 39 -30.42 2.18 19.11
C ARG A 39 -30.11 3.51 18.43
N VAL A 40 -29.96 3.51 17.11
CA VAL A 40 -29.95 4.72 16.30
C VAL A 40 -31.04 4.61 15.22
N ARG A 41 -31.83 5.68 15.17
CA ARG A 41 -32.96 5.97 14.28
C ARG A 41 -32.69 5.50 12.82
N LYS A 42 -33.66 4.80 12.23
CA LYS A 42 -33.63 4.37 10.81
C LYS A 42 -33.59 5.59 9.88
N VAL A 43 -32.38 6.06 9.55
CA VAL A 43 -32.16 6.87 8.35
C VAL A 43 -32.11 5.90 7.17
N ARG A 44 -32.88 6.16 6.10
CA ARG A 44 -32.87 5.36 4.87
C ARG A 44 -31.42 5.14 4.45
N ALA A 45 -30.95 3.89 4.53
CA ALA A 45 -29.61 3.51 4.15
C ALA A 45 -29.47 3.70 2.64
N ALA A 46 -28.75 4.75 2.23
CA ALA A 46 -28.35 4.93 0.86
C ALA A 46 -27.54 3.71 0.40
N SER A 47 -28.00 3.10 -0.67
CA SER A 47 -27.40 1.91 -1.28
C SER A 47 -25.93 2.17 -1.61
N LYS A 48 -25.04 1.34 -1.03
CA LYS A 48 -23.57 1.20 -1.26
C LYS A 48 -22.61 2.07 -0.42
N PRO A 49 -22.56 1.90 0.92
CA PRO A 49 -21.52 2.51 1.76
C PRO A 49 -20.14 1.82 1.70
N ALA A 50 -20.04 0.59 1.18
CA ALA A 50 -18.79 -0.19 1.13
C ALA A 50 -17.68 0.49 0.30
N LEU A 51 -18.06 1.31 -0.67
CA LEU A 51 -17.12 2.02 -1.54
C LEU A 51 -16.78 3.44 -1.05
N LEU A 52 -17.36 3.92 0.06
CA LEU A 52 -17.16 5.32 0.47
C LEU A 52 -15.72 5.62 0.88
N ILE A 53 -15.09 4.75 1.67
CA ILE A 53 -13.70 4.93 2.11
C ILE A 53 -12.73 4.78 0.92
N PRO A 54 -12.79 3.69 0.11
CA PRO A 54 -11.92 3.58 -1.08
C PRO A 54 -12.13 4.73 -2.07
N ARG A 55 -13.37 5.15 -2.33
CA ARG A 55 -13.67 6.29 -3.21
C ARG A 55 -13.15 7.60 -2.66
N TYR A 56 -13.28 7.82 -1.35
CA TYR A 56 -12.75 9.00 -0.70
C TYR A 56 -11.23 9.04 -0.80
N LEU A 57 -10.56 7.95 -0.45
CA LEU A 57 -9.10 7.84 -0.51
C LEU A 57 -8.58 7.97 -1.93
N GLY A 58 -9.20 7.28 -2.90
CA GLY A 58 -8.86 7.38 -4.31
C GLY A 58 -9.05 8.80 -4.84
N ARG A 59 -10.18 9.44 -4.54
CA ARG A 59 -10.41 10.84 -4.91
C ARG A 59 -9.37 11.76 -4.26
N TYR A 60 -9.07 11.55 -2.98
CA TYR A 60 -8.12 12.37 -2.23
C TYR A 60 -6.68 12.27 -2.78
N LEU A 61 -6.23 11.06 -3.11
CA LEU A 61 -4.94 10.82 -3.77
C LEU A 61 -4.87 11.46 -5.16
N LEU A 62 -5.97 11.41 -5.93
CA LEU A 62 -6.03 11.97 -7.27
C LEU A 62 -6.21 13.49 -7.31
N GLU A 63 -6.77 14.09 -6.25
CA GLU A 63 -7.00 15.53 -6.17
C GLU A 63 -5.70 16.30 -5.89
N LYS A 64 -4.74 15.68 -5.21
CA LYS A 64 -3.43 16.27 -4.89
C LYS A 64 -2.40 15.89 -5.94
N LYS A 65 -2.11 16.81 -6.88
CA LYS A 65 -1.09 16.62 -7.94
C LYS A 65 0.24 16.10 -7.40
N ALA A 66 0.73 16.63 -6.28
CA ALA A 66 1.98 16.19 -5.65
C ALA A 66 1.97 14.70 -5.26
N TYR A 67 0.81 14.15 -4.88
CA TYR A 67 0.67 12.76 -4.46
C TYR A 67 0.69 11.81 -5.65
N ILE A 68 0.02 12.21 -6.74
CA ILE A 68 0.12 11.52 -8.03
C ILE A 68 1.56 11.52 -8.51
N PHE A 69 2.21 12.69 -8.59
CA PHE A 69 3.59 12.78 -9.10
C PHE A 69 4.56 11.94 -8.28
N SER A 70 4.49 11.98 -6.94
CA SER A 70 5.36 11.16 -6.08
C SER A 70 5.08 9.67 -6.25
N THR A 71 3.82 9.27 -6.42
CA THR A 71 3.46 7.85 -6.63
C THR A 71 3.92 7.36 -8.00
N LEU A 72 3.65 8.14 -9.06
CA LEU A 72 4.10 7.82 -10.42
C LEU A 72 5.64 7.83 -10.52
N PHE A 73 6.31 8.76 -9.85
CA PHE A 73 7.77 8.81 -9.82
C PHE A 73 8.36 7.56 -9.17
N ILE A 74 7.85 7.14 -8.02
CA ILE A 74 8.33 5.95 -7.32
C ILE A 74 8.04 4.69 -8.14
N ILE A 75 6.84 4.55 -8.72
CA ILE A 75 6.50 3.41 -9.58
C ILE A 75 7.39 3.42 -10.84
N GLY A 76 7.55 4.57 -11.49
CA GLY A 76 8.38 4.72 -12.68
C GLY A 76 9.85 4.41 -12.40
N PHE A 77 10.39 4.91 -11.28
CA PHE A 77 11.73 4.60 -10.82
C PHE A 77 11.88 3.11 -10.50
N ALA A 78 10.90 2.51 -9.82
CA ALA A 78 10.91 1.09 -9.50
C ALA A 78 10.87 0.21 -10.76
N VAL A 79 10.08 0.58 -11.77
CA VAL A 79 10.05 -0.11 -13.08
C VAL A 79 11.38 0.07 -13.83
N PHE A 80 11.91 1.29 -13.90
CA PHE A 80 13.22 1.54 -14.49
C PHE A 80 14.32 0.72 -13.82
N PHE A 81 14.32 0.70 -12.48
CA PHE A 81 15.23 -0.11 -11.70
C PHE A 81 15.03 -1.60 -11.98
N ALA A 82 13.79 -2.09 -12.02
CA ALA A 82 13.48 -3.49 -12.29
C ALA A 82 14.01 -3.95 -13.66
N LEU A 83 13.89 -3.11 -14.69
CA LEU A 83 14.34 -3.42 -16.05
C LEU A 83 15.87 -3.44 -16.22
N ASN A 84 16.61 -2.83 -15.28
CA ASN A 84 18.08 -2.71 -15.37
C ASN A 84 18.83 -3.43 -14.24
N ALA A 85 18.13 -3.88 -13.21
CA ALA A 85 18.71 -4.48 -12.01
C ALA A 85 19.58 -5.71 -12.29
N GLU A 86 19.21 -6.55 -13.26
CA GLU A 86 20.03 -7.71 -13.66
C GLU A 86 21.40 -7.27 -14.21
N LYS A 87 21.42 -6.22 -15.04
CA LYS A 87 22.66 -5.64 -15.60
C LYS A 87 23.55 -5.04 -14.52
N MET A 88 22.96 -4.64 -13.38
CA MET A 88 23.70 -4.11 -12.23
C MET A 88 24.27 -5.22 -11.33
N GLY A 89 23.98 -6.50 -11.59
CA GLY A 89 24.54 -7.64 -10.84
C GLY A 89 24.07 -7.71 -9.37
N MET A 90 22.96 -7.08 -9.04
CA MET A 90 22.49 -6.95 -7.66
C MET A 90 21.59 -8.14 -7.25
N GLY A 91 22.12 -9.08 -6.46
CA GLY A 91 21.36 -10.26 -5.98
C GLY A 91 20.12 -9.93 -5.13
N ALA A 92 20.12 -8.79 -4.43
CA ALA A 92 19.01 -8.33 -3.61
C ALA A 92 18.08 -7.32 -4.32
N ALA A 93 18.26 -7.08 -5.62
CA ALA A 93 17.54 -6.02 -6.33
C ALA A 93 16.02 -6.17 -6.28
N CYS A 94 15.52 -7.40 -6.34
CA CYS A 94 14.09 -7.66 -6.29
C CYS A 94 13.48 -7.18 -4.96
N GLY A 95 14.09 -7.56 -3.83
CA GLY A 95 13.67 -7.10 -2.50
C GLY A 95 13.83 -5.58 -2.32
N LEU A 96 14.96 -5.02 -2.74
CA LEU A 96 15.24 -3.59 -2.60
C LEU A 96 14.27 -2.73 -3.42
N GLY A 97 13.88 -3.17 -4.62
CA GLY A 97 12.91 -2.46 -5.44
C GLY A 97 11.50 -2.48 -4.83
N MET A 98 11.08 -3.60 -4.23
CA MET A 98 9.83 -3.66 -3.46
C MET A 98 9.90 -2.73 -2.23
N ALA A 99 11.00 -2.73 -1.49
CA ALA A 99 11.17 -1.83 -0.36
C ALA A 99 11.17 -0.35 -0.79
N ALA A 100 11.77 -0.01 -1.93
CA ALA A 100 11.77 1.35 -2.46
C ALA A 100 10.36 1.89 -2.77
N ILE A 101 9.44 1.03 -3.24
CA ILE A 101 8.04 1.38 -3.47
C ILE A 101 7.35 1.85 -2.18
N SER A 102 7.75 1.31 -1.03
CA SER A 102 7.19 1.66 0.28
C SER A 102 7.57 3.07 0.77
N VAL A 103 8.56 3.72 0.16
CA VAL A 103 9.00 5.09 0.47
C VAL A 103 7.94 6.15 0.09
N ASN A 104 6.83 5.72 -0.49
CA ASN A 104 5.72 6.58 -0.91
C ASN A 104 5.15 7.42 0.24
N SER A 105 5.73 8.62 0.39
CA SER A 105 5.47 9.55 1.48
C SER A 105 4.01 10.00 1.53
N PRO A 106 3.35 10.38 0.41
CA PRO A 106 1.93 10.69 0.39
C PRO A 106 1.01 9.62 0.97
N VAL A 107 1.28 8.34 0.69
CA VAL A 107 0.48 7.21 1.18
C VAL A 107 0.68 7.03 2.69
N SER A 108 1.92 7.20 3.16
CA SER A 108 2.29 7.02 4.57
C SER A 108 1.81 8.14 5.52
N THR A 109 1.49 9.32 4.98
CA THR A 109 1.08 10.51 5.76
C THR A 109 -0.30 11.06 5.37
N MET A 110 -1.09 10.29 4.63
CA MET A 110 -2.34 10.75 4.02
C MET A 110 -3.39 11.24 5.03
N ILE A 111 -3.44 10.64 6.22
CA ILE A 111 -4.39 11.04 7.27
C ILE A 111 -3.80 12.23 8.02
N SER A 112 -2.51 12.15 8.33
CA SER A 112 -1.77 13.23 9.00
C SER A 112 -1.76 14.54 8.20
N SER A 113 -1.83 14.49 6.88
CA SER A 113 -1.88 15.66 6.00
C SER A 113 -3.22 16.38 5.98
N ASN A 114 -4.30 15.73 6.47
CA ASN A 114 -5.64 16.30 6.46
C ASN A 114 -6.17 16.51 7.88
N ARG A 115 -5.95 17.72 8.43
CA ARG A 115 -6.47 18.11 9.77
C ARG A 115 -7.99 18.01 9.88
N GLY A 116 -8.71 18.21 8.78
CA GLY A 116 -10.18 18.08 8.76
C GLY A 116 -10.63 16.63 8.89
N LEU A 117 -9.89 15.69 8.27
CA LEU A 117 -10.13 14.26 8.41
C LEU A 117 -9.72 13.79 9.81
N ASP A 118 -8.54 14.18 10.30
CA ASP A 118 -8.05 13.84 11.65
C ASP A 118 -9.07 14.24 12.73
N ARG A 119 -9.58 15.49 12.69
CA ARG A 119 -10.62 15.96 13.62
C ARG A 119 -11.92 15.16 13.54
N LYS A 120 -12.33 14.72 12.34
CA LYS A 120 -13.53 13.90 12.15
C LYS A 120 -13.32 12.47 12.66
N LEU A 121 -12.10 11.94 12.58
CA LEU A 121 -11.76 10.64 13.13
C LEU A 121 -11.69 10.66 14.65
N ASP A 122 -11.25 11.77 15.24
CA ASP A 122 -11.23 11.94 16.70
C ASP A 122 -12.63 12.00 17.32
N SER A 123 -13.66 12.41 16.56
CA SER A 123 -15.06 12.35 17.02
C SER A 123 -15.76 11.02 16.74
N LEU A 124 -15.09 10.08 16.05
CA LEU A 124 -15.69 8.80 15.64
C LEU A 124 -15.49 7.73 16.73
N PRO A 125 -16.57 7.18 17.32
CA PRO A 125 -16.43 6.02 18.21
C PRO A 125 -15.94 4.81 17.41
N ALA A 126 -14.99 4.07 17.99
CA ALA A 126 -14.32 2.93 17.34
C ALA A 126 -13.63 3.30 16.01
N LYS A 127 -12.89 4.43 15.97
CA LYS A 127 -12.17 4.89 14.77
C LYS A 127 -11.25 3.85 14.13
N THR A 128 -10.66 2.96 14.93
CA THR A 128 -9.76 1.91 14.44
C THR A 128 -10.51 0.93 13.52
N GLU A 129 -11.60 0.35 14.01
CA GLU A 129 -12.38 -0.63 13.24
C GLU A 129 -13.10 0.01 12.05
N ARG A 130 -13.64 1.21 12.24
CA ARG A 130 -14.49 1.87 11.24
C ARG A 130 -13.72 2.58 10.14
N PHE A 131 -12.46 2.93 10.37
CA PHE A 131 -11.67 3.69 9.40
C PHE A 131 -10.28 3.10 9.17
N PHE A 132 -9.49 2.84 10.22
CA PHE A 132 -8.10 2.40 10.05
C PHE A 132 -7.97 0.96 9.50
N VAL A 133 -8.90 0.07 9.84
CA VAL A 133 -8.94 -1.27 9.23
C VAL A 133 -9.27 -1.21 7.73
N PRO A 134 -10.38 -0.60 7.27
CA PRO A 134 -10.65 -0.49 5.84
C PRO A 134 -9.59 0.34 5.10
N PHE A 135 -8.98 1.32 5.76
CA PHE A 135 -7.82 2.05 5.24
C PHE A 135 -6.61 1.12 5.01
N GLY A 136 -6.22 0.33 6.01
CA GLY A 136 -5.14 -0.65 5.87
C GLY A 136 -5.42 -1.66 4.75
N VAL A 137 -6.67 -2.10 4.62
CA VAL A 137 -7.09 -3.01 3.54
C VAL A 137 -6.94 -2.33 2.17
N VAL A 138 -7.19 -1.02 2.03
CA VAL A 138 -6.92 -0.27 0.78
C VAL A 138 -5.43 -0.19 0.50
N LEU A 139 -4.61 0.07 1.52
CA LEU A 139 -3.15 0.11 1.37
C LEU A 139 -2.58 -1.26 0.96
N PHE A 140 -3.11 -2.34 1.52
CA PHE A 140 -2.70 -3.70 1.19
C PHE A 140 -2.87 -3.97 -0.31
N CYS A 141 -4.05 -3.66 -0.86
CA CYS A 141 -4.28 -3.78 -2.30
C CYS A 141 -3.39 -2.87 -3.13
N PHE A 142 -3.18 -1.64 -2.68
CA PHE A 142 -2.29 -0.72 -3.36
C PHE A 142 -0.86 -1.27 -3.45
N TYR A 143 -0.31 -1.79 -2.35
CA TYR A 143 1.02 -2.39 -2.33
C TYR A 143 1.09 -3.67 -3.16
N LEU A 144 0.08 -4.54 -3.11
CA LEU A 144 0.00 -5.74 -3.97
C LEU A 144 0.06 -5.37 -5.45
N VAL A 145 -0.72 -4.38 -5.88
CA VAL A 145 -0.69 -3.89 -7.27
C VAL A 145 0.71 -3.37 -7.63
N CYS A 146 1.31 -2.54 -6.78
CA CYS A 146 2.63 -1.98 -7.05
C CYS A 146 3.73 -3.05 -7.11
N PHE A 147 3.72 -4.02 -6.20
CA PHE A 147 4.68 -5.13 -6.19
C PHE A 147 4.46 -6.07 -7.37
N GLY A 148 3.21 -6.39 -7.73
CA GLY A 148 2.90 -7.19 -8.91
C GLY A 148 3.40 -6.53 -10.20
N LEU A 149 3.21 -5.21 -10.36
CA LEU A 149 3.76 -4.44 -11.47
C LEU A 149 5.29 -4.47 -11.48
N PHE A 150 5.92 -4.31 -10.33
CA PHE A 150 7.37 -4.35 -10.19
C PHE A 150 7.96 -5.72 -10.56
N LEU A 151 7.41 -6.81 -10.02
CA LEU A 151 7.86 -8.18 -10.31
C LEU A 151 7.67 -8.53 -11.79
N THR A 152 6.56 -8.08 -12.37
CA THR A 152 6.31 -8.21 -13.81
C THR A 152 7.39 -7.49 -14.62
N ALA A 153 7.69 -6.23 -14.29
CA ALA A 153 8.73 -5.46 -14.95
C ALA A 153 10.12 -6.11 -14.77
N PHE A 154 10.42 -6.64 -13.58
CA PHE A 154 11.68 -7.33 -13.28
C PHE A 154 11.87 -8.58 -14.14
N GLY A 155 10.83 -9.41 -14.27
CA GLY A 155 10.86 -10.61 -15.14
C GLY A 155 10.99 -10.28 -16.64
N ILE A 156 10.35 -9.20 -17.10
CA ILE A 156 10.50 -8.70 -18.48
C ILE A 156 11.93 -8.22 -18.71
N GLY A 157 12.51 -7.52 -17.73
CA GLY A 157 13.89 -7.01 -17.74
C GLY A 157 14.99 -8.07 -17.81
N GLY A 158 14.62 -9.36 -17.71
CA GLY A 158 15.54 -10.50 -17.70
C GLY A 158 15.83 -11.04 -16.30
N GLY A 159 15.45 -10.31 -15.25
CA GLY A 159 15.61 -10.72 -13.88
C GLY A 159 14.91 -12.04 -13.56
N THR A 160 15.64 -12.97 -12.95
CA THR A 160 15.07 -14.23 -12.47
C THR A 160 14.33 -13.96 -11.15
N THR A 161 13.00 -14.03 -11.19
CA THR A 161 12.19 -13.86 -9.98
C THR A 161 12.18 -15.17 -9.20
N ALA A 162 12.97 -15.24 -8.13
CA ALA A 162 12.94 -16.38 -7.23
C ALA A 162 11.57 -16.49 -6.54
N VAL A 163 11.08 -17.72 -6.33
CA VAL A 163 9.77 -18.01 -5.70
C VAL A 163 9.61 -17.29 -4.35
N ARG A 164 10.71 -17.12 -3.60
CA ARG A 164 10.71 -16.37 -2.34
C ARG A 164 10.19 -14.93 -2.47
N TYR A 165 10.42 -14.24 -3.58
CA TYR A 165 9.94 -12.88 -3.78
C TYR A 165 8.45 -12.83 -4.15
N LEU A 166 7.92 -13.90 -4.77
CA LEU A 166 6.47 -14.07 -4.96
C LEU A 166 5.76 -14.27 -3.62
N ILE A 167 6.39 -14.97 -2.68
CA ILE A 167 5.87 -15.16 -1.31
C ILE A 167 6.06 -13.90 -0.46
N ALA A 168 7.19 -13.20 -0.60
CA ALA A 168 7.50 -12.00 0.16
C ALA A 168 6.61 -10.81 -0.22
N ALA A 169 6.19 -10.69 -1.49
CA ALA A 169 5.34 -9.59 -1.95
C ALA A 169 4.04 -9.41 -1.14
N PRO A 170 3.19 -10.45 -0.94
CA PRO A 170 1.99 -10.30 -0.10
C PRO A 170 2.33 -10.07 1.38
N ILE A 171 3.46 -10.56 1.89
CA ILE A 171 3.92 -10.31 3.26
C ILE A 171 4.30 -8.84 3.44
N PHE A 172 5.17 -8.32 2.58
CA PHE A 172 5.58 -6.91 2.56
C PHE A 172 4.38 -5.98 2.36
N ALA A 173 3.39 -6.40 1.57
CA ALA A 173 2.17 -5.62 1.37
C ALA A 173 1.34 -5.56 2.66
N ALA A 174 1.24 -6.68 3.38
CA ALA A 174 0.54 -6.76 4.66
C ALA A 174 1.24 -5.92 5.73
N GLU A 175 2.57 -5.98 5.82
CA GLU A 175 3.38 -5.17 6.73
C GLU A 175 3.29 -3.69 6.39
N GLY A 176 3.38 -3.33 5.11
CA GLY A 176 3.22 -1.96 4.65
C GLY A 176 1.87 -1.37 5.01
N ALA A 177 0.80 -2.14 4.80
CA ALA A 177 -0.56 -1.77 5.16
C ALA A 177 -0.75 -1.64 6.67
N PHE A 178 -0.30 -2.64 7.43
CA PHE A 178 -0.43 -2.70 8.87
C PHE A 178 0.33 -1.56 9.54
N LEU A 179 1.62 -1.42 9.23
CA LEU A 179 2.49 -0.45 9.87
C LEU A 179 2.07 0.97 9.52
N THR A 180 1.72 1.26 8.27
CA THR A 180 1.22 2.59 7.89
C THR A 180 -0.08 2.93 8.61
N SER A 181 -1.05 2.02 8.61
CA SER A 181 -2.34 2.23 9.28
C SER A 181 -2.18 2.38 10.79
N PHE A 182 -1.35 1.53 11.41
CA PHE A 182 -1.04 1.59 12.83
C PHE A 182 -0.37 2.90 13.22
N LEU A 183 0.67 3.30 12.48
CA LEU A 183 1.38 4.54 12.73
C LEU A 183 0.47 5.77 12.55
N GLU A 184 -0.43 5.78 11.55
CA GLU A 184 -1.38 6.88 11.36
C GLU A 184 -2.45 6.92 12.46
N ASN A 185 -2.83 5.77 13.02
CA ASN A 185 -3.79 5.71 14.12
C ASN A 185 -3.17 6.14 15.46
N ARG A 186 -1.98 5.62 15.76
CA ARG A 186 -1.37 5.76 17.09
C ARG A 186 -0.45 6.97 17.22
N TYR A 187 0.23 7.34 16.14
CA TYR A 187 1.25 8.39 16.08
C TYR A 187 1.05 9.34 14.88
N PRO A 188 -0.13 9.97 14.73
CA PRO A 188 -0.36 10.94 13.66
C PRO A 188 0.59 12.14 13.78
N ILE A 189 1.07 12.65 12.64
CA ILE A 189 1.96 13.81 12.58
C ILE A 189 1.09 15.07 12.71
N LYS A 190 1.09 15.71 13.88
CA LYS A 190 0.27 16.90 14.16
C LYS A 190 1.04 18.23 14.04
N ASN A 191 2.36 18.20 14.21
CA ASN A 191 3.21 19.39 14.34
C ASN A 191 3.85 19.80 13.00
N TRP A 192 3.04 20.13 11.99
CA TRP A 192 3.53 20.61 10.69
C TRP A 192 2.86 21.95 10.32
N LYS A 193 3.61 22.88 9.73
CA LYS A 193 3.09 24.20 9.30
C LYS A 193 2.77 24.20 7.81
N THR A 194 3.57 23.49 7.02
CA THR A 194 3.38 23.31 5.58
C THR A 194 3.29 21.84 5.22
N GLU A 195 2.64 21.50 4.09
CA GLU A 195 2.59 20.10 3.62
C GLU A 195 3.99 19.55 3.31
N ALA A 196 4.97 20.41 3.03
CA ALA A 196 6.35 20.00 2.81
C ALA A 196 7.01 19.42 4.08
N ASP A 197 6.59 19.87 5.27
CA ASP A 197 7.11 19.37 6.57
C ASP A 197 6.67 17.93 6.89
N LEU A 198 5.66 17.41 6.16
CA LEU A 198 5.19 16.02 6.27
C LEU A 198 6.04 15.05 5.47
N THR A 199 6.54 15.48 4.30
CA THR A 199 7.78 14.93 3.75
C THR A 199 8.91 15.31 4.75
N HIS A 200 10.18 14.96 4.69
CA HIS A 200 11.13 15.21 5.82
C HIS A 200 10.81 14.61 7.23
N ASN A 201 9.56 14.37 7.66
CA ASN A 201 9.28 13.85 9.00
C ASN A 201 9.88 12.43 9.16
N PRO A 202 10.68 12.17 10.22
CA PRO A 202 11.40 10.90 10.37
C PRO A 202 10.48 9.69 10.44
N ARG A 203 9.26 9.85 10.98
CA ARG A 203 8.27 8.77 11.13
C ARG A 203 7.99 8.05 9.82
N LYS A 204 7.98 8.76 8.69
CA LYS A 204 7.61 8.18 7.38
C LYS A 204 8.65 7.17 6.85
N TYR A 205 9.88 7.21 7.37
CA TYR A 205 10.95 6.32 6.94
C TYR A 205 11.01 5.00 7.73
N ILE A 206 10.19 4.83 8.77
CA ILE A 206 10.16 3.61 9.59
C ILE A 206 9.79 2.40 8.72
N LEU A 207 8.73 2.49 7.93
CA LEU A 207 8.29 1.38 7.07
C LEU A 207 9.36 1.01 6.01
N PRO A 208 9.88 1.97 5.21
CA PRO A 208 10.96 1.67 4.28
C PRO A 208 12.18 1.02 4.92
N LEU A 209 12.59 1.46 6.11
CA LEU A 209 13.74 0.88 6.80
C LEU A 209 13.50 -0.58 7.16
N VAL A 210 12.34 -0.91 7.71
CA VAL A 210 11.94 -2.29 8.04
C VAL A 210 11.99 -3.18 6.78
N LEU A 211 11.30 -2.76 5.71
CA LEU A 211 11.26 -3.54 4.48
C LEU A 211 12.62 -3.64 3.77
N MET A 212 13.46 -2.61 3.85
CA MET A 212 14.83 -2.66 3.31
C MET A 212 15.70 -3.64 4.09
N THR A 213 15.58 -3.69 5.42
CA THR A 213 16.31 -4.67 6.22
C THR A 213 15.90 -6.11 5.91
N GLU A 214 14.60 -6.36 5.77
CA GLU A 214 14.08 -7.69 5.41
C GLU A 214 14.45 -8.08 3.97
N ALA A 215 14.36 -7.13 3.04
CA ALA A 215 14.82 -7.32 1.67
C ALA A 215 16.31 -7.69 1.58
N ALA A 216 17.14 -7.05 2.41
CA ALA A 216 18.57 -7.39 2.49
C ALA A 216 18.77 -8.80 3.02
N VAL A 217 18.08 -9.18 4.10
CA VAL A 217 18.14 -10.54 4.67
C VAL A 217 17.67 -11.59 3.66
N LEU A 218 16.55 -11.36 2.97
CA LEU A 218 16.04 -12.23 1.90
C LEU A 218 16.98 -12.30 0.68
N GLY A 219 17.85 -11.31 0.50
CA GLY A 219 18.90 -11.32 -0.51
C GLY A 219 20.11 -12.19 -0.14
N LEU A 220 20.35 -12.42 1.16
CA LEU A 220 21.47 -13.22 1.68
C LEU A 220 21.18 -14.71 1.74
N ILE A 221 19.91 -15.07 1.96
CA ILE A 221 19.39 -16.44 1.88
C ILE A 221 19.14 -16.78 0.40
#